data_AF-A0A5Q3L4G7-F1
#
_entry.id   AF-A0A5Q3L4G7-F1
#
_cell.length_a   1.000
_cell.length_b   1.000
_cell.length_c   1.000
_cell.angle_alpha   90.00
_cell.angle_beta   90.00
_cell.angle_gamma   90.00
#
_symmetry.space_group_name_H-M   'P 1'
#
loop_
_entity.id
_entity.type
_entity.pdbx_description
1 polymer ?
#
loop_
_entity_poly.entity_id
_entity_poly.type
_entity_poly.pdbx_seq_one_letter_code
_entity_poly.pdbx_strand_id
1 'polypeptide(L)'
;MISELEGLVRSPLENLNDDERPVLVLLEGQHDLEFLKRMSLIMASEDQTLVPLEELEEARQIVMLPVCGNGPRRWMHQLSALCKATFFLFDREVQPESLQRQQAVRELNRRPRFRAVLTKKRSLENYLHPQAIFAAKGLQLQFTNTDDVGELAAIEILRQKGIHCDWDSLSLRTRKRLRSQAKRWLNSEAVEQMTTELLRQSDPEQEILGWLRAIRDLVATNE
;
A
#
# COMPACT_ATOMS: atom_id res chain seq x y z
N MET A 1 5.09 -10.55 -42.43
CA MET A 1 5.54 -11.10 -41.14
C MET A 1 6.31 -10.12 -40.24
N ILE A 2 7.31 -9.36 -40.71
CA ILE A 2 7.91 -8.25 -39.91
C ILE A 2 7.11 -6.94 -40.10
N SER A 3 6.55 -6.70 -41.29
CA SER A 3 5.75 -5.50 -41.60
C SER A 3 4.35 -5.45 -40.96
N GLU A 4 3.82 -6.58 -40.48
CA GLU A 4 2.52 -6.64 -39.77
C GLU A 4 2.66 -6.39 -38.26
N LEU A 5 3.89 -6.50 -37.73
CA LEU A 5 4.19 -6.19 -36.32
C LEU A 5 4.55 -4.71 -36.12
N GLU A 6 5.08 -4.02 -37.13
CA GLU A 6 5.33 -2.57 -37.05
C GLU A 6 4.04 -1.74 -36.99
N GLY A 7 2.92 -2.26 -37.50
CA GLY A 7 1.59 -1.64 -37.36
C GLY A 7 0.98 -1.78 -35.96
N LEU A 8 1.50 -2.69 -35.12
CA LEU A 8 1.00 -2.97 -33.77
C LEU A 8 1.83 -2.31 -32.66
N VAL A 9 2.95 -1.65 -33.03
CA VAL A 9 3.87 -0.96 -32.10
C VAL A 9 3.88 0.55 -32.39
N ARG A 10 2.73 1.12 -32.75
CA ARG A 10 2.43 2.50 -32.30
C ARG A 10 1.70 2.35 -30.98
N SER A 11 2.44 2.58 -29.90
CA SER A 11 1.95 2.49 -28.53
C SER A 11 0.61 3.24 -28.41
N PRO A 12 -0.47 2.63 -27.88
CA PRO A 12 -1.71 3.34 -27.59
C PRO A 12 -1.52 4.58 -26.70
N LEU A 13 -0.39 4.66 -25.98
CA LEU A 13 -0.05 5.73 -25.05
C LEU A 13 0.57 6.97 -25.71
N GLU A 14 1.10 6.86 -26.94
CA GLU A 14 1.68 8.01 -27.66
C GLU A 14 0.61 8.97 -28.22
N ASN A 15 -0.64 8.51 -28.33
CA ASN A 15 -1.78 9.30 -28.81
C ASN A 15 -2.75 9.72 -27.71
N LEU A 16 -2.50 9.36 -26.44
CA LEU A 16 -3.34 9.83 -25.33
C LEU A 16 -2.99 11.28 -25.03
N ASN A 17 -4.03 12.11 -24.92
CA ASN A 17 -3.88 13.41 -24.28
C ASN A 17 -3.38 13.20 -22.84
N ASP A 18 -2.62 14.15 -22.29
CA ASP A 18 -2.07 14.03 -20.93
C ASP A 18 -3.19 13.76 -19.90
N ASP A 19 -4.40 14.25 -20.13
CA ASP A 19 -5.59 14.03 -19.28
C ASP A 19 -6.12 12.59 -19.28
N GLU A 20 -5.90 11.83 -20.37
CA GLU A 20 -6.36 10.45 -20.53
C GLU A 20 -5.37 9.43 -19.96
N ARG A 21 -4.18 9.89 -19.53
CA ARG A 21 -3.17 9.00 -18.93
C ARG A 21 -3.56 8.66 -17.48
N PRO A 22 -3.28 7.43 -17.02
CA PRO A 22 -3.59 7.03 -15.65
C PRO A 22 -2.71 7.74 -14.63
N VAL A 23 -3.13 7.72 -13.37
CA VAL A 23 -2.30 8.03 -12.20
C VAL A 23 -1.57 6.76 -11.77
N LEU A 24 -0.25 6.85 -11.57
CA LEU A 24 0.55 5.75 -11.05
C LEU A 24 0.53 5.75 -9.52
N VAL A 25 0.07 4.68 -8.89
CA VAL A 25 0.04 4.51 -7.43
C VAL A 25 1.09 3.49 -7.02
N LEU A 26 2.07 3.92 -6.23
CA LEU A 26 3.23 3.13 -5.83
C LEU A 26 3.23 2.85 -4.33
N LEU A 27 3.28 1.57 -3.99
CA LEU A 27 3.23 1.03 -2.63
C LEU A 27 4.45 0.13 -2.38
N GLU A 28 4.88 -0.09 -1.13
CA GLU A 28 6.11 -0.85 -0.90
C GLU A 28 5.96 -2.33 -1.26
N GLY A 29 4.92 -3.01 -0.80
CA GLY A 29 4.71 -4.44 -0.98
C GLY A 29 3.43 -4.81 -1.70
N GLN A 30 3.35 -6.08 -2.14
CA GLN A 30 2.09 -6.66 -2.63
C GLN A 30 1.01 -6.63 -1.55
N HIS A 31 1.37 -6.83 -0.28
CA HIS A 31 0.41 -6.80 0.82
C HIS A 31 -0.22 -5.41 1.01
N ASP A 32 0.55 -4.36 0.75
CA ASP A 32 0.10 -2.98 0.88
C ASP A 32 -0.94 -2.62 -0.19
N LEU A 33 -0.79 -3.17 -1.40
CA LEU A 33 -1.79 -3.08 -2.47
C LEU A 33 -3.11 -3.70 -2.04
N GLU A 34 -3.05 -4.95 -1.56
CA GLU A 34 -4.23 -5.69 -1.08
C GLU A 34 -4.95 -4.97 0.07
N PHE A 35 -4.17 -4.38 0.98
CA PHE A 35 -4.68 -3.56 2.07
C PHE A 35 -5.44 -2.35 1.55
N LEU A 36 -4.81 -1.54 0.70
CA LEU A 36 -5.38 -0.27 0.28
C LEU A 36 -6.63 -0.46 -0.59
N LYS A 37 -6.65 -1.50 -1.45
CA LYS A 37 -7.83 -1.88 -2.23
C LYS A 37 -9.02 -2.23 -1.34
N ARG A 38 -8.83 -3.15 -0.38
CA ARG A 38 -9.90 -3.54 0.55
C ARG A 38 -10.36 -2.40 1.44
N MET A 39 -9.43 -1.59 1.96
CA MET A 39 -9.79 -0.40 2.75
C MET A 39 -10.59 0.61 1.93
N SER A 40 -10.24 0.82 0.66
CA SER A 40 -11.00 1.73 -0.21
C SER A 40 -12.44 1.28 -0.40
N LEU A 41 -12.68 -0.03 -0.53
CA LEU A 41 -14.02 -0.60 -0.62
C LEU A 41 -14.81 -0.41 0.67
N ILE A 42 -14.20 -0.70 1.83
CA ILE A 42 -14.83 -0.50 3.14
C ILE A 42 -15.24 0.97 3.33
N MET A 43 -14.38 1.91 2.97
CA MET A 43 -14.65 3.33 3.15
C MET A 43 -15.67 3.88 2.16
N ALA A 44 -15.67 3.40 0.91
CA ALA A 44 -16.67 3.78 -0.09
C ALA A 44 -18.09 3.34 0.28
N SER A 45 -18.24 2.33 1.16
CA SER A 45 -19.56 1.93 1.66
C SER A 45 -20.25 3.00 2.53
N GLU A 46 -19.50 3.92 3.13
CA GLU A 46 -20.03 5.02 3.95
C GLU A 46 -19.80 6.42 3.34
N ASP A 47 -18.74 6.63 2.56
CA ASP A 47 -18.43 7.90 1.89
C ASP A 47 -18.61 7.75 0.37
N GLN A 48 -19.77 8.17 -0.15
CA GLN A 48 -20.11 8.14 -1.57
C GLN A 48 -19.23 9.05 -2.45
N THR A 49 -18.37 9.89 -1.85
CA THR A 49 -17.40 10.70 -2.60
C THR A 49 -16.12 9.93 -2.93
N LEU A 50 -15.98 8.71 -2.43
CA LEU A 50 -14.89 7.80 -2.75
C LEU A 50 -15.34 6.78 -3.78
N VAL A 51 -14.44 6.51 -4.73
CA VAL A 51 -14.55 5.38 -5.66
C VAL A 51 -13.54 4.33 -5.20
N PRO A 52 -13.93 3.05 -5.04
CA PRO A 52 -12.99 1.97 -4.75
C PRO A 52 -11.83 1.95 -5.73
N LEU A 53 -10.61 1.70 -5.24
CA LEU A 53 -9.42 1.74 -6.08
C LEU A 53 -9.44 0.66 -7.19
N GLU A 54 -10.10 -0.46 -6.95
CA GLU A 54 -10.28 -1.50 -7.99
C GLU A 54 -11.12 -0.97 -9.16
N GLU A 55 -12.20 -0.23 -8.90
CA GLU A 55 -13.01 0.38 -9.95
C GLU A 55 -12.21 1.42 -10.76
N LEU A 56 -11.37 2.21 -10.08
CA LEU A 56 -10.47 3.16 -10.76
C LEU A 56 -9.41 2.44 -11.64
N GLU A 57 -8.93 1.27 -11.21
CA GLU A 57 -7.96 0.47 -11.97
C GLU A 57 -8.64 -0.19 -13.19
N GLU A 58 -9.85 -0.73 -13.03
CA GLU A 58 -10.67 -1.27 -14.11
C GLU A 58 -11.01 -0.21 -15.17
N ALA A 59 -11.33 1.00 -14.72
CA ALA A 59 -11.55 2.17 -15.57
C ALA A 59 -10.27 2.74 -16.20
N ARG A 60 -9.09 2.14 -15.90
CA ARG A 60 -7.77 2.59 -16.37
C ARG A 60 -7.44 4.03 -15.97
N GLN A 61 -8.03 4.52 -14.89
CA GLN A 61 -7.75 5.84 -14.33
C GLN A 61 -6.54 5.82 -13.40
N ILE A 62 -6.27 4.65 -12.81
CA ILE A 62 -5.05 4.42 -12.02
C ILE A 62 -4.34 3.14 -12.47
N VAL A 63 -3.06 3.05 -12.17
CA VAL A 63 -2.26 1.82 -12.24
C VAL A 63 -1.55 1.65 -10.90
N MET A 64 -1.77 0.52 -10.21
CA MET A 64 -1.16 0.29 -8.90
C MET A 64 -0.01 -0.72 -8.98
N LEU A 65 1.18 -0.38 -8.49
CA LEU A 65 2.36 -1.27 -8.53
C LEU A 65 3.13 -1.31 -7.20
N PRO A 66 3.66 -2.49 -6.82
CA PRO A 66 4.54 -2.60 -5.66
C PRO A 66 5.98 -2.25 -6.04
N VAL A 67 6.70 -1.57 -5.14
CA VAL A 67 8.05 -1.03 -5.35
C VAL A 67 9.15 -1.97 -4.82
N CYS A 68 8.86 -2.84 -3.85
CA CYS A 68 9.89 -3.58 -3.10
C CYS A 68 10.13 -5.02 -3.62
N GLY A 69 11.42 -5.28 -3.94
CA GLY A 69 11.97 -6.47 -4.62
C GLY A 69 13.13 -6.05 -5.56
N ASN A 70 13.65 -6.95 -6.41
CA ASN A 70 14.50 -6.60 -7.57
C ASN A 70 13.71 -5.85 -8.68
N GLY A 71 12.54 -5.29 -8.35
CA GLY A 71 11.63 -4.58 -9.26
C GLY A 71 11.91 -3.08 -9.36
N PRO A 72 11.01 -2.29 -9.98
CA PRO A 72 11.22 -1.51 -11.21
C PRO A 72 12.04 -0.22 -11.05
N ARG A 73 12.96 -0.10 -10.08
CA ARG A 73 13.83 1.08 -9.92
C ARG A 73 14.48 1.54 -11.23
N ARG A 74 14.81 0.60 -12.12
CA ARG A 74 15.39 0.86 -13.43
C ARG A 74 14.42 1.47 -14.45
N TRP A 75 13.11 1.23 -14.30
CA TRP A 75 12.08 1.68 -15.24
C TRP A 75 11.09 2.66 -14.61
N MET A 76 11.17 2.96 -13.32
CA MET A 76 10.23 3.90 -12.66
C MET A 76 10.20 5.26 -13.34
N HIS A 77 11.35 5.78 -13.78
CA HIS A 77 11.39 7.02 -14.56
C HIS A 77 10.63 6.91 -15.88
N GLN A 78 10.72 5.76 -16.56
CA GLN A 78 10.05 5.51 -17.82
C GLN A 78 8.54 5.32 -17.61
N LEU A 79 8.13 4.57 -16.58
CA LEU A 79 6.73 4.36 -16.22
C LEU A 79 6.05 5.66 -15.78
N SER A 80 6.71 6.47 -14.95
CA SER A 80 6.18 7.78 -14.55
C SER A 80 5.98 8.72 -15.73
N ALA A 81 6.76 8.60 -16.81
CA ALA A 81 6.58 9.41 -18.02
C ALA A 81 5.31 9.01 -18.81
N LEU A 82 4.79 7.80 -18.60
CA LEU A 82 3.57 7.30 -19.25
C LEU A 82 2.28 7.65 -18.48
N CYS A 83 2.42 8.25 -17.30
CA CYS A 83 1.33 8.54 -16.38
C CYS A 83 1.19 10.05 -16.19
N LYS A 84 -0.03 10.55 -15.95
CA LYS A 84 -0.25 11.99 -15.73
C LYS A 84 0.25 12.46 -14.37
N ALA A 85 0.19 11.60 -13.36
CA ALA A 85 0.71 11.87 -12.03
C ALA A 85 1.22 10.59 -11.37
N THR A 86 1.98 10.73 -10.29
CA THR A 86 2.44 9.60 -9.47
C THR A 86 2.18 9.86 -7.99
N PHE A 87 1.48 8.92 -7.34
CA PHE A 87 1.29 8.86 -5.90
C PHE A 87 2.21 7.80 -5.29
N PHE A 88 2.91 8.12 -4.20
CA PHE A 88 3.74 7.20 -3.44
C PHE A 88 3.25 7.13 -1.99
N LEU A 89 3.10 5.91 -1.47
CA LEU A 89 2.90 5.68 -0.04
C LEU A 89 4.06 4.86 0.52
N PHE A 90 4.69 5.42 1.54
CA PHE A 90 5.81 4.83 2.26
C PHE A 90 5.42 4.52 3.70
N ASP A 91 5.83 3.35 4.19
CA ASP A 91 5.74 3.01 5.60
C ASP A 91 6.78 3.82 6.39
N ARG A 92 6.44 4.38 7.54
CA ARG A 92 7.41 5.14 8.35
C ARG A 92 8.60 4.31 8.78
N GLU A 93 8.36 3.04 9.12
CA GLU A 93 9.29 2.14 9.77
C GLU A 93 10.02 2.78 10.98
N VAL A 94 11.13 2.17 11.40
CA VAL A 94 12.04 2.67 12.43
C VAL A 94 13.32 3.23 11.80
N GLN A 95 14.19 3.84 12.60
CA GLN A 95 15.49 4.29 12.12
C GLN A 95 16.42 3.12 11.81
N PRO A 96 17.30 3.21 10.79
CA PRO A 96 17.57 4.39 9.93
C PRO A 96 16.63 4.57 8.74
N GLU A 97 15.79 3.59 8.42
CA GLU A 97 14.98 3.60 7.20
C GLU A 97 13.94 4.74 7.21
N SER A 98 13.43 5.11 8.39
CA SER A 98 12.51 6.23 8.53
C SER A 98 13.09 7.56 8.04
N LEU A 99 14.37 7.84 8.34
CA LEU A 99 15.04 9.05 7.86
C LEU A 99 15.20 9.04 6.33
N GLN A 100 15.57 7.90 5.76
CA GLN A 100 15.72 7.75 4.31
C GLN A 100 14.40 7.98 3.58
N ARG A 101 13.30 7.44 4.12
CA ARG A 101 11.96 7.64 3.56
C ARG A 101 11.47 9.08 3.70
N GLN A 102 11.74 9.74 4.82
CA GLN A 102 11.44 11.18 4.97
C GLN A 102 12.21 12.05 3.98
N GLN A 103 13.45 11.70 3.66
CA GLN A 103 14.23 12.39 2.61
C GLN A 103 13.61 12.14 1.23
N ALA A 104 13.31 10.88 0.89
CA ALA A 104 12.68 10.52 -0.38
C ALA A 104 11.34 11.24 -0.58
N VAL A 105 10.47 11.27 0.43
CA VAL A 105 9.18 11.97 0.38
C VAL A 105 9.36 13.47 0.11
N ARG A 106 10.33 14.12 0.78
CA ARG A 106 10.63 15.53 0.54
C ARG A 106 11.14 15.80 -0.87
N GLU A 107 11.96 14.90 -1.41
CA GLU A 107 12.49 15.04 -2.77
C GLU A 107 11.43 14.82 -3.85
N LEU A 108 10.57 13.81 -3.67
CA LEU A 108 9.49 13.50 -4.61
C LEU A 108 8.45 14.63 -4.65
N ASN A 109 8.06 15.17 -3.50
CA ASN A 109 7.07 16.27 -3.42
C ASN A 109 7.57 17.61 -3.97
N ARG A 110 8.86 17.76 -4.30
CA ARG A 110 9.36 18.94 -5.03
C ARG A 110 9.12 18.85 -6.53
N ARG A 111 8.78 17.67 -7.04
CA ARG A 111 8.55 17.44 -8.47
C ARG A 111 7.08 17.72 -8.81
N PRO A 112 6.79 18.38 -9.94
CA PRO A 112 5.42 18.56 -10.37
C PRO A 112 4.77 17.19 -10.63
N ARG A 113 3.46 17.09 -10.36
CA ARG A 113 2.66 15.87 -10.60
C ARG A 113 3.07 14.64 -9.76
N PHE A 114 3.92 14.83 -8.75
CA PHE A 114 4.30 13.81 -7.79
C PHE A 114 3.71 14.13 -6.42
N ARG A 115 3.12 13.11 -5.79
CA ARG A 115 2.62 13.19 -4.42
C ARG A 115 3.17 12.01 -3.64
N ALA A 116 4.03 12.26 -2.68
CA ALA A 116 4.57 11.25 -1.79
C ALA A 116 4.08 11.49 -0.36
N VAL A 117 3.64 10.43 0.30
CA VAL A 117 3.20 10.44 1.69
C VAL A 117 3.95 9.38 2.49
N LEU A 118 4.17 9.67 3.77
CA LEU A 118 4.75 8.76 4.75
C LEU A 118 3.69 8.49 5.79
N THR A 119 3.45 7.23 6.15
CA THR A 119 2.50 6.90 7.22
C THR A 119 2.90 7.58 8.54
N LYS A 120 1.93 8.00 9.36
CA LYS A 120 2.23 8.43 10.74
C LYS A 120 2.53 7.25 11.64
N LYS A 121 1.82 6.13 11.44
CA LYS A 121 2.12 4.88 12.14
C LYS A 121 3.31 4.18 11.48
N ARG A 122 3.85 3.14 12.13
CA ARG A 122 5.03 2.44 11.63
C ARG A 122 4.83 1.83 10.24
N SER A 123 3.70 1.18 10.03
CA SER A 123 3.35 0.50 8.77
C SER A 123 1.83 0.38 8.60
N LEU A 124 1.36 -0.04 7.43
CA LEU A 124 -0.08 -0.25 7.17
C LEU A 124 -0.76 -1.20 8.15
N GLU A 125 -0.07 -2.25 8.64
CA GLU A 125 -0.67 -3.17 9.60
C GLU A 125 -1.04 -2.48 10.93
N ASN A 126 -0.41 -1.36 11.28
CA ASN A 126 -0.73 -0.60 12.49
C ASN A 126 -2.09 0.14 12.40
N TYR A 127 -2.72 0.19 11.22
CA TYR A 127 -4.06 0.75 11.05
C TYR A 127 -5.16 -0.29 11.27
N LEU A 128 -4.83 -1.58 11.39
CA LEU A 128 -5.79 -2.61 11.76
C LEU A 128 -6.23 -2.44 13.20
N HIS A 129 -7.51 -2.67 13.45
CA HIS A 129 -8.04 -2.72 14.82
C HIS A 129 -7.78 -4.12 15.43
N PRO A 130 -7.36 -4.23 16.70
CA PRO A 130 -7.13 -5.52 17.35
C PRO A 130 -8.32 -6.50 17.28
N GLN A 131 -9.56 -5.98 17.30
CA GLN A 131 -10.76 -6.81 17.13
C GLN A 131 -10.83 -7.49 15.75
N ALA A 132 -10.41 -6.81 14.68
CA ALA A 132 -10.41 -7.37 13.34
C ALA A 132 -9.34 -8.47 13.21
N ILE A 133 -8.17 -8.24 13.82
CA ILE A 133 -7.10 -9.25 13.93
C ILE A 133 -7.59 -10.49 14.69
N PHE A 134 -8.28 -10.28 15.82
CA PHE A 134 -8.87 -11.37 16.60
C PHE A 134 -9.95 -12.12 15.82
N ALA A 135 -10.84 -11.41 15.12
CA ALA A 135 -11.88 -12.04 14.30
C ALA A 135 -11.31 -12.91 13.17
N ALA A 136 -10.18 -12.50 12.56
CA ALA A 136 -9.57 -13.23 11.46
C ALA A 136 -8.84 -14.51 11.87
N LYS A 137 -8.15 -14.50 13.02
CA LYS A 137 -7.25 -15.62 13.42
C LYS A 137 -7.35 -16.05 14.89
N GLY A 138 -8.23 -15.46 15.68
CA GLY A 138 -8.29 -15.69 17.14
C GLY A 138 -7.05 -15.19 17.89
N LEU A 139 -6.30 -14.27 17.29
CA LEU A 139 -5.07 -13.71 17.87
C LEU A 139 -5.39 -12.46 18.69
N GLN A 140 -5.13 -12.51 19.99
CA GLN A 140 -5.17 -11.31 20.84
C GLN A 140 -3.84 -10.59 20.75
N LEU A 141 -3.81 -9.51 19.97
CA LEU A 141 -2.61 -8.72 19.76
C LEU A 141 -2.80 -7.32 20.35
N GLN A 142 -1.86 -6.91 21.22
CA GLN A 142 -1.76 -5.54 21.69
C GLN A 142 -0.49 -4.92 21.10
N PHE A 143 -0.64 -3.72 20.54
CA PHE A 143 0.45 -3.00 19.91
C PHE A 143 0.16 -1.51 19.91
N THR A 144 1.23 -0.74 19.79
CA THR A 144 1.24 0.71 19.65
C THR A 144 1.41 1.11 18.18
N ASN A 145 1.35 2.41 17.91
CA ASN A 145 1.59 2.96 16.58
C ASN A 145 3.04 2.79 16.08
N THR A 146 3.95 2.28 16.91
CA THR A 146 5.38 2.12 16.60
C THR A 146 5.86 0.67 16.55
N ASP A 147 5.03 -0.29 16.92
CA ASP A 147 5.43 -1.70 16.95
C ASP A 147 5.39 -2.35 15.56
N ASP A 148 6.22 -3.38 15.35
CA ASP A 148 6.16 -4.22 14.15
C ASP A 148 4.99 -5.21 14.31
N VAL A 149 3.80 -4.80 13.89
CA VAL A 149 2.59 -5.64 14.01
C VAL A 149 2.77 -6.97 13.27
N GLY A 150 3.49 -6.96 12.13
CA GLY A 150 3.79 -8.16 11.37
C GLY A 150 4.68 -9.15 12.14
N GLU A 151 5.71 -8.66 12.84
CA GLU A 151 6.56 -9.47 13.71
C GLU A 151 5.80 -9.98 14.94
N LEU A 152 5.07 -9.10 15.64
CA LEU A 152 4.28 -9.49 16.81
C LEU A 152 3.26 -10.58 16.46
N ALA A 153 2.56 -10.42 15.34
CA ALA A 153 1.63 -11.42 14.82
C ALA A 153 2.33 -12.74 14.46
N ALA A 154 3.52 -12.68 13.87
CA ALA A 154 4.30 -13.87 13.54
C ALA A 154 4.73 -14.64 14.80
N ILE A 155 5.21 -13.94 15.83
CA ILE A 155 5.59 -14.51 17.13
C ILE A 155 4.37 -15.18 17.78
N GLU A 156 3.23 -14.49 17.80
CA GLU A 156 2.03 -15.00 18.47
C GLU A 156 1.45 -16.24 17.76
N ILE A 157 1.53 -16.30 16.42
CA ILE A 157 1.19 -17.51 15.66
C ILE A 157 2.07 -18.70 16.05
N LEU A 158 3.38 -18.49 16.25
CA LEU A 158 4.26 -19.56 16.70
C LEU A 158 3.85 -20.07 18.09
N ARG A 159 3.56 -19.15 19.01
CA ARG A 159 3.08 -19.49 20.37
C ARG A 159 1.78 -20.29 20.34
N GLN A 160 0.79 -19.87 19.55
CA GLN A 160 -0.47 -20.62 19.39
C GLN A 160 -0.25 -22.05 18.84
N LYS A 161 0.80 -22.25 18.05
CA LYS A 161 1.19 -23.58 17.53
C LYS A 161 2.01 -24.41 18.52
N GLY A 162 2.24 -23.93 19.75
CA GLY A 162 3.10 -24.57 20.74
C GLY A 162 4.58 -24.52 20.39
N ILE A 163 4.98 -23.66 19.45
CA ILE A 163 6.38 -23.50 19.04
C ILE A 163 7.00 -22.40 19.91
N HIS A 164 7.73 -22.83 20.94
CA HIS A 164 8.50 -21.94 21.79
C HIS A 164 9.93 -21.83 21.25
N CYS A 165 10.23 -20.75 20.56
CA CYS A 165 11.58 -20.39 20.15
C CYS A 165 11.87 -18.95 20.52
N ASP A 166 13.14 -18.67 20.83
CA ASP A 166 13.61 -17.29 20.91
C ASP A 166 13.62 -16.70 19.50
N TRP A 167 12.84 -15.62 19.28
CA TRP A 167 12.70 -14.99 17.98
C TRP A 167 14.05 -14.51 17.43
N ASP A 168 14.91 -13.97 18.29
CA ASP A 168 16.20 -13.42 17.87
C ASP A 168 17.22 -14.50 17.54
N SER A 169 17.03 -15.71 18.04
CA SER A 169 17.81 -16.89 17.64
C SER A 169 17.50 -17.38 16.22
N LEU A 170 16.37 -16.97 15.63
CA LEU A 170 15.99 -17.35 14.27
C LEU A 170 16.81 -16.60 13.23
N SER A 171 17.18 -17.31 12.15
CA SER A 171 17.86 -16.70 11.01
C SER A 171 17.04 -15.53 10.44
N LEU A 172 17.73 -14.50 9.93
CA LEU A 172 17.08 -13.35 9.28
C LEU A 172 16.13 -13.77 8.15
N ARG A 173 16.50 -14.79 7.38
CA ARG A 173 15.66 -15.36 6.32
C ARG A 173 14.37 -15.94 6.89
N THR A 174 14.45 -16.65 8.01
CA THR A 174 13.29 -17.24 8.69
C THR A 174 12.38 -16.14 9.23
N ARG A 175 12.92 -15.16 9.96
CA ARG A 175 12.15 -14.03 10.49
C ARG A 175 11.43 -13.27 9.38
N LYS A 176 12.14 -12.93 8.29
CA LYS A 176 11.56 -12.25 7.13
C LYS A 176 10.41 -13.06 6.51
N ARG A 177 10.58 -14.38 6.36
CA ARG A 177 9.54 -15.27 5.82
C ARG A 177 8.31 -15.29 6.73
N LEU A 178 8.49 -15.44 8.04
CA LEU A 178 7.39 -15.51 9.00
C LEU A 178 6.63 -14.17 9.08
N ARG A 179 7.35 -13.05 9.10
CA ARG A 179 6.75 -11.71 9.03
C ARG A 179 5.96 -11.51 7.74
N SER A 180 6.50 -11.91 6.58
CA SER A 180 5.75 -11.84 5.31
C SER A 180 4.50 -12.73 5.30
N GLN A 181 4.56 -13.92 5.91
CA GLN A 181 3.38 -14.75 6.09
C GLN A 181 2.33 -14.08 6.99
N ALA A 182 2.77 -13.40 8.06
CA ALA A 182 1.88 -12.65 8.93
C ALA A 182 1.23 -11.47 8.21
N LYS A 183 2.04 -10.64 7.54
CA LYS A 183 1.57 -9.51 6.73
C LYS A 183 0.55 -9.93 5.68
N ARG A 184 0.70 -11.12 5.08
CA ARG A 184 -0.27 -11.61 4.09
C ARG A 184 -1.70 -11.65 4.63
N TRP A 185 -1.92 -12.35 5.75
CA TRP A 185 -3.27 -12.47 6.31
C TRP A 185 -3.72 -11.21 7.03
N LEU A 186 -2.79 -10.43 7.61
CA LEU A 186 -3.11 -9.12 8.19
C LEU A 186 -3.71 -8.19 7.14
N ASN A 187 -3.11 -8.12 5.95
CA ASN A 187 -3.56 -7.23 4.87
C ASN A 187 -4.65 -7.83 3.96
N SER A 188 -5.18 -9.02 4.29
CA SER A 188 -6.29 -9.64 3.57
C SER A 188 -7.39 -10.02 4.56
N GLU A 189 -7.26 -11.17 5.22
CA GLU A 189 -8.25 -11.73 6.15
C GLU A 189 -8.59 -10.76 7.29
N ALA A 190 -7.60 -10.07 7.89
CA ALA A 190 -7.90 -9.11 8.96
C ALA A 190 -8.52 -7.80 8.44
N VAL A 191 -8.16 -7.35 7.24
CA VAL A 191 -8.83 -6.19 6.62
C VAL A 191 -10.29 -6.51 6.31
N GLU A 192 -10.60 -7.73 5.88
CA GLU A 192 -11.99 -8.17 5.62
C GLU A 192 -12.88 -8.17 6.88
N GLN A 193 -12.27 -8.16 8.08
CA GLN A 193 -12.98 -8.01 9.36
C GLN A 193 -13.02 -6.56 9.85
N MET A 194 -12.43 -5.61 9.12
CA MET A 194 -12.50 -4.20 9.46
C MET A 194 -13.86 -3.63 9.09
N THR A 195 -14.30 -2.67 9.89
CA THR A 195 -15.43 -1.80 9.58
C THR A 195 -14.96 -0.36 9.68
N THR A 196 -15.74 0.54 9.11
CA THR A 196 -15.58 1.99 9.29
C THR A 196 -15.54 2.40 10.76
N GLU A 197 -16.32 1.76 11.63
CA GLU A 197 -16.31 2.03 13.07
C GLU A 197 -14.98 1.61 13.72
N LEU A 198 -14.50 0.40 13.41
CA LEU A 198 -13.20 -0.05 13.87
C LEU A 198 -12.07 0.84 13.32
N LEU A 199 -12.21 1.30 12.09
CA LEU A 199 -11.27 2.20 11.44
C LEU A 199 -11.27 3.59 12.07
N ARG A 200 -12.42 4.14 12.48
CA ARG A 200 -12.47 5.42 13.22
C ARG A 200 -11.73 5.34 14.55
N GLN A 201 -11.73 4.18 15.18
CA GLN A 201 -11.02 3.94 16.44
C GLN A 201 -9.51 3.75 16.22
N SER A 202 -9.12 3.00 15.18
CA SER A 202 -7.70 2.76 14.90
C SER A 202 -7.04 3.95 14.17
N ASP A 203 -7.72 4.64 13.26
CA ASP A 203 -7.25 5.78 12.47
C ASP A 203 -8.10 7.05 12.73
N PRO A 204 -8.06 7.62 13.96
CA PRO A 204 -8.90 8.77 14.31
C PRO A 204 -8.55 10.03 13.50
N GLU A 205 -7.32 10.11 12.99
CA GLU A 205 -6.85 11.21 12.15
C GLU A 205 -7.24 11.04 10.67
N GLN A 206 -7.91 9.94 10.32
CA GLN A 206 -8.40 9.63 8.98
C GLN A 206 -7.31 9.71 7.92
N GLU A 207 -6.12 9.20 8.24
CA GLU A 207 -4.97 9.25 7.35
C GLU A 207 -5.22 8.44 6.06
N ILE A 208 -5.85 7.27 6.18
CA ILE A 208 -6.21 6.43 5.03
C ILE A 208 -7.18 7.17 4.10
N LEU A 209 -8.19 7.84 4.67
CA LEU A 209 -9.11 8.69 3.91
C LEU A 209 -8.35 9.80 3.16
N GLY A 210 -7.38 10.41 3.82
CA GLY A 210 -6.51 11.42 3.23
C GLY A 210 -5.74 10.89 2.01
N TRP A 211 -5.24 9.66 2.06
CA TRP A 211 -4.55 9.03 0.92
C TRP A 211 -5.50 8.75 -0.23
N LEU A 212 -6.68 8.20 0.03
CA LEU A 212 -7.69 7.91 -1.01
C LEU A 212 -8.16 9.20 -1.69
N ARG A 213 -8.41 10.27 -0.92
CA ARG A 213 -8.76 11.59 -1.47
C ARG A 213 -7.63 12.17 -2.29
N ALA A 214 -6.38 12.06 -1.84
CA ALA A 214 -5.24 12.51 -2.62
C ALA A 214 -5.12 11.77 -3.96
N ILE A 215 -5.35 10.45 -4.01
CA ILE A 215 -5.38 9.68 -5.26
C ILE A 215 -6.52 10.18 -6.16
N ARG A 216 -7.73 10.33 -5.62
CA ARG A 216 -8.89 10.86 -6.36
C ARG A 216 -8.61 12.23 -6.96
N ASP A 217 -8.02 13.15 -6.18
CA ASP A 217 -7.74 14.50 -6.64
C ASP A 217 -6.71 14.51 -7.78
N LEU A 218 -5.72 13.60 -7.75
CA LEU A 218 -4.79 13.40 -8.87
C LEU A 218 -5.49 12.84 -10.12
N VAL A 219 -6.51 11.99 -9.94
CA VAL A 219 -7.33 11.47 -11.06
C VAL A 219 -8.20 12.57 -11.66
N ALA A 220 -8.78 13.43 -10.83
CA ALA A 220 -9.70 14.50 -11.25
C ALA A 220 -8.99 15.74 -11.83
N THR A 221 -7.70 15.91 -11.57
CA THR A 221 -6.92 17.01 -12.15
C THR A 221 -6.76 16.76 -13.66
N ASN A 222 -7.33 17.67 -14.44
CA ASN A 222 -7.10 17.84 -15.87
C ASN A 222 -6.35 19.17 -16.03
N GLU A 223 -5.29 19.20 -16.84
CA GLU A 223 -4.51 20.44 -17.08
C GLU A 223 -5.22 21.40 -18.05
#